data_AF-A0AA39TUR9-F1
#
_entry.id   AF-A0AA39TUR9-F1
#
_cell.length_a   1.000
_cell.length_b   1.000
_cell.length_c   1.000
_cell.angle_alpha   90.00
_cell.angle_beta   90.00
_cell.angle_gamma   90.00
#
_symmetry.space_group_name_H-M   'P 1'
#
loop_
_entity.id
_entity.type
_entity.pdbx_description
1 polymer ?
#
loop_
_entity_poly.entity_id
_entity_poly.type
_entity_poly.pdbx_seq_one_letter_code
_entity_poly.pdbx_strand_id
1 'polypeptide(L)'
;MDKIERLSIKFALITHGSLKLHANAVYQLYQKSITANRPKGYRSVLDSAVLEISSIEDSILQHEHIILNTAGVGKEMRRLRVILDPVHTLVSWLEEILMEAMISPASLKGKYLKGELAFQM
;
A
#
# COMPACT_ATOMS: atom_id res chain seq x y z
N MET A 1 -22.37 1.58 11.91
CA MET A 1 -21.13 1.18 11.22
C MET A 1 -19.97 1.59 12.08
N ASP A 2 -19.18 0.60 12.48
CA ASP A 2 -17.93 0.79 13.22
C ASP A 2 -16.92 1.56 12.34
N LYS A 3 -16.06 2.38 12.95
CA LYS A 3 -15.07 3.18 12.20
C LYS A 3 -14.06 2.27 11.50
N ILE A 4 -13.75 1.10 12.08
CA ILE A 4 -12.92 0.05 11.46
C ILE A 4 -13.60 -0.59 10.25
N GLU A 5 -14.89 -0.88 10.34
CA GLU A 5 -15.67 -1.42 9.22
C GLU A 5 -15.67 -0.45 8.01
N ARG A 6 -15.81 0.86 8.26
CA ARG A 6 -15.71 1.88 7.21
C ARG A 6 -14.33 1.93 6.56
N LEU A 7 -13.25 1.82 7.36
CA LEU A 7 -11.88 1.78 6.85
C LEU A 7 -11.63 0.52 6.03
N SER A 8 -12.14 -0.63 6.48
CA SER A 8 -12.08 -1.89 5.74
C SER A 8 -12.78 -1.80 4.38
N ILE A 9 -14.00 -1.25 4.34
CA ILE A 9 -14.74 -1.03 3.09
C ILE A 9 -13.96 -0.08 2.17
N LYS A 10 -13.47 1.05 2.70
CA LYS A 10 -12.66 2.01 1.92
C LYS A 10 -11.43 1.34 1.32
N PHE A 11 -10.70 0.56 2.11
CA PHE A 11 -9.52 -0.17 1.65
C PHE A 11 -9.86 -1.21 0.58
N ALA A 12 -10.95 -1.97 0.75
CA ALA A 12 -11.42 -2.92 -0.24
C ALA A 12 -11.80 -2.24 -1.57
N LEU A 13 -12.40 -1.05 -1.51
CA LEU A 13 -12.75 -0.26 -2.70
C LEU A 13 -11.49 0.24 -3.43
N ILE A 14 -10.52 0.81 -2.71
CA ILE A 14 -9.26 1.31 -3.31
C ILE A 14 -8.49 0.16 -3.98
N THR A 15 -8.42 -0.98 -3.31
CA THR A 15 -7.67 -2.15 -3.79
C THR A 15 -8.45 -3.00 -4.78
N HIS A 16 -9.74 -2.71 -5.00
CA HIS A 16 -10.66 -3.60 -5.72
C HIS A 16 -10.62 -5.04 -5.22
N GLY A 17 -10.39 -5.21 -3.91
CA GLY A 17 -10.25 -6.52 -3.25
C GLY A 17 -8.93 -7.26 -3.53
N SER A 18 -7.96 -6.66 -4.22
CA SER A 18 -6.67 -7.31 -4.51
C SER A 18 -5.48 -6.36 -4.36
N LEU A 19 -4.67 -6.62 -3.32
CA LEU A 19 -3.43 -5.88 -3.07
C LEU A 19 -2.47 -5.94 -4.26
N LYS A 20 -2.32 -7.14 -4.84
CA LYS A 20 -1.42 -7.40 -5.97
C LYS A 20 -1.86 -6.65 -7.22
N LEU A 21 -3.16 -6.64 -7.53
CA LEU A 21 -3.68 -5.87 -8.67
C LEU A 21 -3.50 -4.37 -8.45
N HIS A 22 -3.73 -3.87 -7.24
CA HIS A 22 -3.54 -2.46 -6.92
C HIS A 22 -2.07 -2.04 -7.03
N ALA A 23 -1.14 -2.75 -6.38
CA ALA A 23 0.30 -2.48 -6.48
C ALA A 23 0.80 -2.53 -7.93
N ASN A 24 0.36 -3.53 -8.70
CA ASN A 24 0.67 -3.62 -10.12
C ASN A 24 0.10 -2.44 -10.92
N ALA A 25 -1.13 -2.01 -10.65
CA ALA A 25 -1.73 -0.85 -11.31
C ALA A 25 -0.94 0.43 -11.04
N VAL A 26 -0.52 0.66 -9.79
CA VAL A 26 0.34 1.80 -9.41
C VAL A 26 1.68 1.76 -10.15
N TYR A 27 2.34 0.60 -10.18
CA TYR A 27 3.57 0.41 -10.97
C TYR A 27 3.36 0.75 -12.45
N GLN A 28 2.30 0.23 -13.08
CA GLN A 28 2.01 0.46 -14.49
C GLN A 28 1.70 1.93 -14.78
N LEU A 29 0.98 2.61 -13.88
CA LEU A 29 0.70 4.03 -13.99
C LEU A 29 1.98 4.87 -13.90
N TYR A 30 2.88 4.53 -12.98
CA TYR A 30 4.21 5.13 -12.91
C TYR A 30 5.03 4.86 -14.17
N GLN A 31 5.07 3.64 -14.69
CA GLN A 31 5.82 3.33 -15.93
C GLN A 31 5.29 4.14 -17.12
N LYS A 32 3.97 4.29 -17.27
CA LYS A 32 3.35 5.11 -18.32
C LYS A 32 3.71 6.58 -18.22
N SER A 33 4.08 7.07 -17.04
CA SER A 33 4.51 8.46 -16.85
C SER A 33 5.92 8.74 -17.36
N ILE A 34 6.73 7.70 -17.57
CA ILE A 34 8.10 7.82 -18.06
C ILE A 34 8.05 8.13 -19.55
N THR A 35 8.63 9.26 -19.93
CA THR A 35 8.68 9.73 -21.32
C THR A 35 10.09 10.23 -21.65
N ALA A 36 10.39 10.46 -22.92
CA ALA A 36 11.67 11.05 -23.33
C ALA A 36 11.95 12.40 -22.61
N ASN A 37 10.91 13.18 -22.36
CA ASN A 37 11.01 14.48 -21.67
C ASN A 37 10.97 14.34 -20.13
N ARG A 38 10.63 13.17 -19.60
CA ARG A 38 10.56 12.85 -18.17
C ARG A 38 11.10 11.44 -17.92
N PRO A 39 12.42 11.24 -17.96
CA PRO A 39 13.02 9.91 -17.82
C PRO A 39 12.81 9.28 -16.44
N LYS A 40 12.43 10.08 -15.43
CA LYS A 40 12.08 9.62 -14.08
C LYS A 40 10.57 9.50 -13.82
N GLY A 41 9.73 9.77 -14.82
CA GLY A 41 8.27 9.75 -14.67
C GLY A 41 7.73 10.77 -13.65
N TYR A 42 6.51 10.53 -13.19
CA TYR A 42 5.82 11.28 -12.14
C TYR A 42 5.95 10.55 -10.81
N ARG A 43 6.91 10.98 -9.98
CA ARG A 43 7.05 10.48 -8.59
C ARG A 43 5.75 10.64 -7.78
N SER A 44 4.98 11.71 -8.06
CA SER A 44 3.72 11.99 -7.38
C SER A 44 2.69 10.85 -7.50
N VAL A 45 2.77 10.01 -8.53
CA VAL A 45 1.94 8.79 -8.64
C VAL A 45 2.22 7.84 -7.49
N LEU A 46 3.49 7.61 -7.18
CA LEU A 46 3.93 6.72 -6.12
C LEU A 46 3.72 7.35 -4.75
N ASP A 47 4.11 8.62 -4.58
CA ASP A 47 3.94 9.32 -3.31
C ASP A 47 2.45 9.38 -2.91
N SER A 48 1.54 9.66 -3.86
CA SER A 48 0.11 9.72 -3.57
C SER A 48 -0.47 8.36 -3.17
N ALA A 49 -0.03 7.28 -3.83
CA ALA A 49 -0.47 5.93 -3.50
C ALA A 49 0.02 5.51 -2.11
N VAL A 50 1.29 5.76 -1.78
CA VAL A 50 1.84 5.49 -0.44
C VAL A 50 1.05 6.29 0.60
N LEU A 51 0.89 7.61 0.41
CA LEU A 51 0.17 8.47 1.36
C LEU A 51 -1.29 8.05 1.56
N GLU A 52 -2.00 7.65 0.50
CA GLU A 52 -3.39 7.20 0.61
C GLU A 52 -3.51 5.96 1.50
N ILE A 53 -2.67 4.95 1.29
CA ILE A 53 -2.74 3.70 2.06
C ILE A 53 -2.18 3.91 3.48
N SER A 54 -1.08 4.65 3.66
CA SER A 54 -0.55 4.98 5.00
C SER A 54 -1.57 5.76 5.84
N SER A 55 -2.37 6.65 5.25
CA SER A 55 -3.42 7.35 6.00
C SER A 55 -4.50 6.40 6.55
N ILE A 56 -4.76 5.29 5.86
CA ILE A 56 -5.68 4.24 6.31
C ILE A 56 -4.99 3.44 7.42
N GLU A 57 -3.73 3.08 7.24
CA GLU A 57 -2.91 2.38 8.24
C GLU A 57 -2.88 3.15 9.56
N ASP A 58 -2.50 4.43 9.54
CA ASP A 58 -2.45 5.31 10.70
C ASP A 58 -3.81 5.38 11.41
N SER A 59 -4.90 5.43 10.63
CA SER A 59 -6.26 5.46 11.18
C SER A 59 -6.62 4.14 11.89
N ILE A 60 -6.13 2.99 11.40
CA ILE A 60 -6.34 1.68 12.03
C ILE A 60 -5.46 1.55 13.28
N LEU A 61 -4.19 1.95 13.22
CA LEU A 61 -3.26 1.94 14.36
C LEU A 61 -3.76 2.82 15.52
N GLN A 62 -4.39 3.96 15.23
CA GLN A 62 -5.05 4.76 16.26
C GLN A 62 -6.16 3.98 17.00
N HIS A 63 -6.89 3.10 16.31
CA HIS A 63 -7.87 2.24 16.99
C HIS A 63 -7.22 1.07 17.71
N GLU A 64 -6.10 0.54 17.21
CA GLU A 64 -5.31 -0.46 17.93
C GLU A 64 -4.98 0.04 19.33
N HIS A 65 -4.49 1.28 19.41
CA HIS A 65 -4.15 1.92 20.67
C HIS A 65 -5.36 2.01 21.62
N ILE A 66 -6.55 2.36 21.09
CA ILE A 66 -7.78 2.40 21.88
C ILE A 66 -8.17 1.01 22.39
N ILE A 67 -8.13 -0.02 21.54
CA ILE A 67 -8.47 -1.40 21.90
C ILE A 67 -7.53 -1.93 22.98
N LEU A 68 -6.22 -1.69 22.83
CA LEU A 68 -5.21 -2.06 23.83
C LEU A 68 -5.51 -1.44 25.20
N ASN A 69 -5.92 -0.18 25.22
CA ASN A 69 -6.20 0.55 26.45
C ASN A 69 -7.56 0.24 27.09
N THR A 70 -8.50 -0.40 26.37
CA THR A 70 -9.89 -0.57 26.82
C THR A 70 -10.34 -2.02 26.97
N ALA A 71 -9.88 -2.92 26.09
CA ALA A 71 -10.38 -4.29 25.98
C ALA A 71 -9.27 -5.36 25.95
N GLY A 72 -7.99 -4.96 25.83
CA GLY A 72 -6.83 -5.86 25.79
C GLY A 72 -6.68 -6.63 24.47
N VAL A 73 -5.76 -7.61 24.44
CA VAL A 73 -5.31 -8.35 23.23
C VAL A 73 -6.30 -9.46 22.80
N GLY A 74 -7.60 -9.25 23.03
CA GLY A 74 -8.65 -10.25 22.85
C GLY A 74 -9.14 -10.41 21.40
N LYS A 75 -10.43 -10.76 21.26
CA LYS A 75 -11.10 -10.97 19.97
C LYS A 75 -11.06 -9.73 19.07
N GLU A 76 -11.19 -8.54 19.65
CA GLU A 76 -11.17 -7.27 18.91
C GLU A 76 -9.81 -7.00 18.28
N MET A 77 -8.71 -7.30 18.99
CA MET A 77 -7.37 -7.19 18.43
C MET A 77 -7.16 -8.12 17.23
N ARG A 78 -7.67 -9.36 17.31
CA ARG A 78 -7.58 -10.28 16.16
C ARG A 78 -8.36 -9.77 14.95
N ARG A 79 -9.55 -9.20 15.16
CA ARG A 79 -10.36 -8.58 14.09
C ARG A 79 -9.65 -7.40 13.46
N LEU A 80 -9.01 -6.57 14.28
CA LEU A 80 -8.23 -5.44 13.80
C LEU A 80 -7.06 -5.90 12.92
N ARG A 81 -6.30 -6.91 13.36
CA ARG A 81 -5.16 -7.46 12.60
C ARG A 81 -5.54 -8.01 11.23
N VAL A 82 -6.72 -8.65 11.12
CA VAL A 82 -7.24 -9.11 9.82
C VAL A 82 -7.37 -7.97 8.80
N ILE A 83 -7.54 -6.73 9.25
CA ILE A 83 -7.64 -5.55 8.39
C ILE A 83 -6.28 -4.84 8.29
N LEU A 84 -5.54 -4.74 9.40
CA LEU A 84 -4.25 -4.06 9.47
C LEU A 84 -3.17 -4.78 8.64
N ASP A 85 -3.06 -6.11 8.74
CA ASP A 85 -1.98 -6.86 8.09
C ASP A 85 -2.00 -6.69 6.54
N PRO A 86 -3.17 -6.77 5.86
CA PRO A 86 -3.25 -6.45 4.44
C PRO A 86 -2.88 -5.00 4.09
N VAL A 87 -3.26 -4.04 4.93
CA VAL A 87 -2.94 -2.62 4.73
C VAL A 87 -1.44 -2.41 4.83
N HIS A 88 -0.82 -2.90 5.90
CA HIS A 88 0.61 -2.84 6.14
C HIS A 88 1.40 -3.49 4.99
N THR A 89 0.97 -4.67 4.55
CA THR A 89 1.57 -5.39 3.42
C THR A 89 1.57 -4.53 2.16
N LEU A 90 0.45 -3.86 1.86
CA LEU A 90 0.36 -3.01 0.68
C LEU A 90 1.24 -1.76 0.81
N VAL A 91 1.31 -1.12 1.98
CA VAL A 91 2.21 0.01 2.22
C VAL A 91 3.64 -0.40 1.93
N SER A 92 4.12 -1.51 2.51
CA SER A 92 5.48 -2.00 2.28
C SER A 92 5.79 -2.25 0.80
N TRP A 93 4.84 -2.81 0.04
CA TRP A 93 5.02 -3.02 -1.41
C TRP A 93 5.10 -1.70 -2.18
N LEU A 94 4.27 -0.72 -1.84
CA LEU A 94 4.28 0.60 -2.48
C LEU A 94 5.57 1.38 -2.14
N GLU A 95 6.06 1.26 -0.90
CA GLU A 95 7.34 1.83 -0.47
C GLU A 95 8.51 1.19 -1.21
N GLU A 96 8.52 -0.13 -1.42
CA GLU A 96 9.53 -0.79 -2.26
C GLU A 96 9.54 -0.21 -3.68
N ILE A 97 8.37 -0.06 -4.31
CA ILE A 97 8.25 0.53 -5.65
C ILE A 97 8.80 1.97 -5.65
N LEU A 98 8.46 2.77 -4.64
CA LEU A 98 8.95 4.14 -4.50
C LEU A 98 10.48 4.19 -4.34
N MET A 99 11.04 3.37 -3.46
CA MET A 99 12.49 3.31 -3.23
C MET A 99 13.24 2.91 -4.50
N GLU A 100 12.80 1.87 -5.19
CA GLU A 100 13.41 1.41 -6.43
C GLU A 100 13.28 2.45 -7.56
N ALA A 101 12.13 3.13 -7.66
CA ALA A 101 11.94 4.23 -8.60
C ALA A 101 12.90 5.41 -8.31
N MET A 102 13.16 5.71 -7.04
CA MET A 102 14.10 6.75 -6.62
C MET A 102 15.55 6.38 -6.94
N ILE A 103 15.93 5.11 -6.84
CA ILE A 103 17.24 4.61 -7.25
C ILE A 103 17.38 4.74 -8.78
N SER A 104 16.50 4.06 -9.53
CA SER A 104 16.45 4.14 -10.98
C SER A 104 15.17 3.50 -11.52
N PRO A 105 14.43 4.19 -12.42
CA PRO A 105 13.30 3.58 -13.13
C PRO A 105 13.66 2.31 -13.89
N ALA A 106 14.92 2.19 -14.35
CA ALA A 106 15.41 0.99 -15.02
C ALA A 106 15.66 -0.16 -14.04
N SER A 107 16.14 0.12 -12.82
CA SER A 107 16.28 -0.89 -11.74
C SER A 107 14.91 -1.47 -11.38
N LEU A 108 13.96 -0.58 -11.09
CA LEU A 108 12.58 -0.97 -10.78
C LEU A 108 11.96 -1.82 -11.90
N LYS A 109 12.14 -1.42 -13.18
CA LYS A 109 11.66 -2.22 -14.32
C LYS A 109 12.35 -3.57 -14.39
N GLY A 110 13.65 -3.63 -14.14
CA GLY A 110 14.41 -4.88 -14.08
C GLY A 110 13.85 -5.84 -13.03
N LYS A 111 13.64 -5.38 -11.80
CA LYS A 111 13.03 -6.17 -10.73
C LYS A 111 11.63 -6.66 -11.08
N TYR A 112 10.79 -5.77 -11.63
CA TYR A 112 9.45 -6.13 -12.06
C TYR A 112 9.42 -7.26 -13.09
N LEU A 113 10.31 -7.19 -14.10
CA LEU A 113 10.40 -8.19 -15.16
C LEU A 113 10.91 -9.55 -14.66
N LYS A 114 11.75 -9.54 -13.61
CA LYS A 114 12.26 -10.76 -12.98
C LYS A 114 11.34 -11.33 -11.90
N GLY A 115 10.26 -10.63 -11.55
CA GLY A 115 9.38 -11.04 -10.45
C GLY A 115 10.02 -10.85 -9.06
N GLU A 116 10.98 -9.94 -8.94
CA GLU A 116 11.75 -9.72 -7.70
C GLU A 116 11.05 -8.75 -6.73
N LEU A 117 9.95 -8.10 -7.14
CA LEU A 117 9.19 -7.21 -6.26
C LEU A 117 8.31 -8.01 -5.31
N ALA A 118 8.14 -7.54 -4.08
CA ALA A 118 7.46 -8.26 -3.01
C ALA A 118 6.00 -8.62 -3.34
N PHE A 119 5.31 -7.83 -4.15
CA PHE A 119 3.94 -8.14 -4.59
C PHE A 119 3.86 -9.24 -5.67
N GLN A 120 4.99 -9.67 -6.24
CA GLN A 120 5.07 -10.68 -7.30
C GLN A 120 5.45 -12.07 -6.77
N MET A 121 6.09 -12.13 -5.61
CA MET A 121 6.45 -13.36 -4.90
C MET A 121 5.22 -14.15 -4.41
#